data_AF-A0A7T6VHX2-F1
#
_entry.id   AF-A0A7T6VHX2-F1
#
_cell.length_a   1.000
_cell.length_b   1.000
_cell.length_c   1.000
_cell.angle_alpha   90.00
_cell.angle_beta   90.00
_cell.angle_gamma   90.00
#
_symmetry.space_group_name_H-M   'P 1'
#
loop_
_entity.id
_entity.type
_entity.pdbx_description
1 polymer ?
#
loop_
_entity_poly.entity_id
_entity_poly.type
_entity_poly.pdbx_seq_one_letter_code
_entity_poly.pdbx_strand_id
1 'polypeptide(L)'
;MPWWIYALVYAVLSALFDARSRGASAEDLPLLLVLVFLAIAVVSIWSSIAVGVKRLHDIDKSGWWMLLIFVPIVGAIALFVMNGFIAGTPHANRFGEPPSDDRDESAPQGPA
;
A
#
# COMPACT_ATOMS: atom_id res chain seq x y z
N MET A 1 -2.24 -6.76 6.82
CA MET A 1 -0.86 -6.31 7.14
C MET A 1 -0.87 -4.80 7.32
N PRO A 2 -0.28 -4.25 8.39
CA PRO A 2 -0.13 -2.81 8.52
C PRO A 2 0.66 -2.25 7.33
N TRP A 3 0.07 -1.34 6.57
CA TRP A 3 0.66 -0.76 5.36
C TRP A 3 2.02 -0.04 5.60
N TRP A 4 2.31 0.39 6.83
CA TRP A 4 3.61 0.98 7.19
C TRP A 4 4.76 -0.02 7.00
N ILE A 5 4.48 -1.32 7.06
CA ILE A 5 5.47 -2.37 6.74
C ILE A 5 5.87 -2.27 5.27
N TYR A 6 4.92 -2.03 4.36
CA TYR A 6 5.23 -1.83 2.94
C TYR A 6 6.07 -0.56 2.72
N ALA A 7 5.69 0.55 3.37
CA ALA A 7 6.43 1.80 3.29
C ALA A 7 7.87 1.65 3.83
N LEU A 8 8.04 0.93 4.95
CA LEU A 8 9.33 0.66 5.57
C LEU A 8 10.20 -0.23 4.68
N VAL A 9 9.65 -1.34 4.16
CA VAL A 9 10.36 -2.25 3.26
C VAL A 9 10.82 -1.53 2.00
N TYR A 10 9.94 -0.72 1.38
CA TYR A 10 10.28 0.08 0.21
C TYR A 10 11.39 1.10 0.50
N ALA A 11 11.32 1.80 1.65
CA ALA A 11 12.33 2.75 2.05
C ALA A 11 13.70 2.09 2.27
N VAL A 12 13.73 0.91 2.90
CA VAL A 12 14.97 0.13 3.11
C VAL A 12 15.56 -0.33 1.77
N LEU A 13 14.75 -0.91 0.88
CA LEU A 13 15.22 -1.35 -0.44
C LEU A 13 15.77 -0.17 -1.27
N SER A 14 15.09 0.97 -1.23
CA SER A 14 15.53 2.20 -1.90
C SER A 14 16.85 2.73 -1.32
N ALA A 15 16.99 2.74 0.00
CA ALA A 15 18.23 3.15 0.67
C ALA A 15 19.40 2.22 0.36
N LEU A 16 19.17 0.91 0.27
CA LEU A 16 20.20 -0.07 -0.11
C LEU A 16 20.63 0.10 -1.57
N PHE A 17 19.68 0.30 -2.48
CA PHE A 17 19.97 0.60 -3.88
C PHE A 17 20.78 1.89 -4.04
N ASP A 18 20.36 2.95 -3.35
CA ASP A 18 21.05 4.24 -3.36
C ASP A 18 22.45 4.17 -2.73
N ALA A 19 22.60 3.43 -1.62
CA ALA A 19 23.91 3.18 -1.03
C ALA A 19 24.84 2.41 -1.99
N ARG A 20 24.29 1.45 -2.76
CA ARG A 20 25.04 0.69 -3.77
C ARG A 20 25.39 1.55 -5.00
N SER A 21 24.53 2.48 -5.39
CA SER A 21 24.71 3.33 -6.57
C SER A 21 25.72 4.46 -6.34
N ARG A 22 25.79 5.05 -5.13
CA ARG A 22 26.72 6.14 -4.80
C ARG A 22 28.21 5.80 -4.98
N GLY A 23 28.59 4.53 -4.92
CA GLY A 23 29.97 4.05 -5.09
C GLY A 23 30.24 3.32 -6.42
N ALA A 24 29.26 3.25 -7.32
CA ALA A 24 29.41 2.59 -8.62
C ALA A 24 29.55 3.66 -9.71
N SER A 25 30.50 3.51 -10.64
CA SER A 25 30.38 4.23 -11.90
C SER A 25 29.23 3.62 -12.73
N ALA A 26 28.59 4.41 -13.60
CA ALA A 26 27.49 3.90 -14.44
C ALA A 26 27.92 2.72 -15.34
N GLU A 27 29.22 2.63 -15.62
CA GLU A 27 29.89 1.56 -16.36
C GLU A 27 29.98 0.24 -15.55
N ASP A 28 30.03 0.32 -14.21
CA ASP A 28 30.25 -0.83 -13.30
C ASP A 28 28.96 -1.61 -13.00
N LEU A 29 27.80 -1.03 -13.28
CA LEU A 29 26.51 -1.69 -13.05
C LEU A 29 26.10 -2.44 -14.32
N PRO A 30 26.02 -3.79 -14.30
CA PRO A 30 25.59 -4.52 -15.47
C PRO A 30 24.17 -4.11 -15.84
N LEU A 31 23.92 -3.80 -17.12
CA LEU A 31 22.63 -3.32 -17.63
C LEU A 31 21.46 -4.21 -17.17
N LEU A 32 21.67 -5.53 -17.14
CA LEU A 32 20.68 -6.49 -16.64
C LEU A 32 20.25 -6.20 -15.19
N LEU A 33 21.19 -5.86 -14.31
CA LEU A 33 20.90 -5.54 -12.91
C LEU A 33 20.06 -4.27 -12.81
N VAL A 34 20.40 -3.22 -13.57
CA VAL A 34 19.61 -1.98 -13.62
C VAL A 34 18.18 -2.26 -14.09
N LEU A 35 18.01 -3.06 -15.14
CA LEU A 35 16.69 -3.42 -15.68
C LEU A 35 15.86 -4.24 -14.67
N VAL A 36 16.49 -5.18 -13.95
CA VAL A 36 15.83 -5.96 -12.91
C VAL A 36 15.35 -5.05 -11.76
N PHE A 37 16.20 -4.14 -11.28
CA PHE A 37 15.81 -3.18 -10.24
C PHE A 37 14.68 -2.26 -10.71
N LEU A 38 14.73 -1.78 -11.96
CA LEU A 38 13.66 -0.96 -12.52
C LEU A 38 12.33 -1.72 -12.59
N ALA A 39 12.33 -2.97 -13.05
CA ALA A 39 11.14 -3.81 -13.09
C ALA A 39 10.53 -4.02 -11.70
N ILE A 40 11.37 -4.34 -10.71
CA ILE A 40 10.94 -4.50 -9.31
C ILE A 40 10.35 -3.18 -8.78
N ALA A 41 10.99 -2.05 -9.07
CA ALA A 41 10.52 -0.74 -8.65
C ALA A 41 9.14 -0.41 -9.23
N VAL A 42 8.92 -0.64 -10.53
CA VAL A 42 7.63 -0.40 -11.20
C VAL A 42 6.52 -1.25 -10.58
N VAL A 43 6.77 -2.56 -10.41
CA VAL A 43 5.78 -3.47 -9.80
C VAL A 43 5.49 -3.07 -8.35
N SER A 44 6.52 -2.68 -7.59
CA SER A 44 6.37 -2.24 -6.20
C SER A 44 5.56 -0.94 -6.09
N ILE A 45 5.81 0.03 -6.97
CA ILE A 45 5.06 1.28 -7.03
C ILE A 45 3.60 1.01 -7.38
N TRP A 46 3.35 0.21 -8.42
CA TRP A 46 2.00 -0.19 -8.81
C TRP A 46 1.24 -0.86 -7.66
N SER A 47 1.86 -1.86 -7.02
CA SER A 47 1.27 -2.57 -5.90
C SER A 47 0.99 -1.64 -4.71
N SER A 48 1.90 -0.72 -4.40
CA SER A 48 1.72 0.26 -3.31
C SER A 48 0.54 1.19 -3.58
N ILE A 49 0.37 1.66 -4.81
CA ILE A 49 -0.77 2.50 -5.19
C ILE A 49 -2.06 1.69 -5.10
N ALA A 50 -2.09 0.47 -5.63
CA ALA A 50 -3.28 -0.38 -5.61
C ALA A 50 -3.76 -0.66 -4.16
N VAL A 51 -2.83 -1.01 -3.26
CA VAL A 51 -3.14 -1.23 -1.84
C VAL A 51 -3.60 0.07 -1.17
N GLY A 52 -2.94 1.20 -1.44
CA GLY A 52 -3.35 2.51 -0.91
C GLY A 52 -4.75 2.92 -1.34
N VAL A 53 -5.09 2.75 -2.62
CA VAL A 53 -6.44 3.01 -3.13
C VAL A 53 -7.47 2.11 -2.46
N LYS A 54 -7.18 0.82 -2.29
CA LYS A 54 -8.07 -0.10 -1.55
C LYS A 54 -8.29 0.38 -0.12
N ARG A 55 -7.25 0.77 0.61
CA ARG A 55 -7.36 1.29 1.98
C ARG A 55 -8.15 2.60 2.06
N LEU A 56 -8.02 3.47 1.07
CA LEU A 56 -8.86 4.68 0.96
C LEU A 56 -10.33 4.30 0.71
N HIS A 57 -10.59 3.30 -0.13
CA HIS A 57 -11.93 2.80 -0.36
C HIS A 57 -12.54 2.16 0.90
N ASP A 58 -11.75 1.44 1.69
CA ASP A 58 -12.19 0.87 2.97
C ASP A 58 -12.74 1.96 3.91
N ILE A 59 -12.23 3.20 3.84
CA ILE A 59 -12.66 4.35 4.66
C ILE A 59 -13.60 5.33 3.93
N ASP A 60 -14.26 4.87 2.85
CA ASP A 60 -15.16 5.64 1.99
C ASP A 60 -14.54 6.92 1.40
N LYS A 61 -13.25 6.89 1.08
CA LYS A 61 -12.54 7.95 0.33
C LYS A 61 -12.26 7.51 -1.10
N SER A 62 -12.23 8.47 -2.02
CA SER A 62 -11.90 8.17 -3.43
C SER A 62 -10.41 7.87 -3.59
N GLY A 63 -10.07 7.02 -4.57
CA GLY A 63 -8.66 6.74 -4.91
C GLY A 63 -7.85 7.99 -5.27
N TRP A 64 -8.49 9.08 -5.70
CA TRP A 64 -7.85 10.38 -5.97
C TRP A 64 -7.11 10.97 -4.78
N TRP A 65 -7.45 10.58 -3.55
CA TRP A 65 -6.69 10.98 -2.36
C TRP A 65 -5.24 10.49 -2.40
N MET A 66 -4.90 9.46 -3.20
CA MET A 66 -3.50 9.06 -3.43
C MET A 66 -2.65 10.17 -4.07
N LEU A 67 -3.24 11.15 -4.76
CA LEU A 67 -2.49 12.29 -5.31
C LEU A 67 -1.82 13.14 -4.21
N LEU A 68 -2.21 12.99 -2.94
CA LEU A 68 -1.53 13.61 -1.82
C LEU A 68 -0.05 13.18 -1.70
N ILE A 69 0.36 12.07 -2.33
CA ILE A 69 1.78 11.69 -2.36
C ILE A 69 2.67 12.74 -3.03
N PHE A 70 2.10 13.58 -3.91
CA PHE A 70 2.81 14.69 -4.56
C PHE A 70 2.90 15.94 -3.67
N VAL A 71 2.20 15.98 -2.53
CA VAL A 71 2.28 17.06 -1.55
C VAL A 71 3.29 16.66 -0.47
N PRO A 72 4.48 17.28 -0.43
CA PRO A 72 5.53 16.89 0.50
C PRO A 72 5.11 17.12 1.95
N ILE A 73 5.59 16.26 2.84
CA ILE A 73 5.36 16.28 4.30
C ILE A 73 3.88 16.09 4.66
N VAL A 74 3.02 17.07 4.38
CA VAL A 74 1.61 17.06 4.78
C VAL A 74 0.84 15.94 4.09
N GLY A 75 1.01 15.76 2.78
CA GLY A 75 0.33 14.72 2.04
C GLY A 75 0.82 13.32 2.41
N ALA A 76 2.14 13.17 2.63
CA ALA A 76 2.73 11.95 3.14
C ALA A 76 2.19 11.57 4.52
N ILE A 77 2.12 12.53 5.46
CA ILE A 77 1.56 12.30 6.80
C ILE A 77 0.06 11.97 6.72
N ALA A 78 -0.71 12.67 5.88
CA ALA A 78 -2.13 12.42 5.71
C ALA A 78 -2.40 10.99 5.20
N LEU A 79 -1.71 10.58 4.12
CA LEU A 79 -1.77 9.20 3.63
C LEU A 79 -1.27 8.22 4.68
N PHE A 80 -0.31 8.62 5.51
CA PHE A 80 0.22 7.79 6.57
C PHE A 80 -0.80 7.46 7.64
N VAL A 81 -1.52 8.48 8.09
CA VAL A 81 -2.60 8.35 9.06
C VAL A 81 -3.77 7.57 8.45
N MET A 82 -4.24 7.96 7.26
CA MET A 82 -5.43 7.36 6.63
C MET A 82 -5.27 5.87 6.34
N ASN A 83 -4.13 5.47 5.76
CA ASN A 83 -3.93 4.06 5.41
C ASN A 83 -3.61 3.19 6.64
N GLY A 84 -3.08 3.80 7.72
CA GLY A 84 -2.49 3.07 8.85
C GLY A 84 -3.25 2.97 10.13
N PHE A 85 -3.97 4.03 10.46
CA PHE A 85 -4.53 4.19 11.80
C PHE A 85 -6.05 4.29 11.76
N ILE A 86 -6.64 4.45 10.58
CA ILE A 86 -8.09 4.53 10.41
C ILE A 86 -8.64 3.14 10.06
N ALA A 87 -9.57 2.67 10.88
CA ALA A 87 -10.32 1.45 10.60
C ALA A 87 -11.29 1.68 9.43
N GLY A 88 -11.55 0.63 8.65
CA GLY A 88 -12.55 0.68 7.57
C GLY A 88 -13.95 1.00 8.08
N THR A 89 -14.83 1.46 7.20
CA THR A 89 -16.23 1.72 7.53
C THR A 89 -16.92 0.43 7.96
N PRO A 90 -17.64 0.41 9.10
CA PRO A 90 -18.28 -0.81 9.61
C PRO A 90 -19.55 -1.20 8.85
N HIS A 91 -20.06 -0.31 7.99
CA HIS A 91 -21.24 -0.53 7.17
C HIS A 91 -20.85 -0.50 5.69
N ALA A 92 -21.78 -0.95 4.83
CA ALA A 92 -21.65 -0.83 3.39
C ALA A 92 -21.32 0.62 2.98
N ASN A 93 -20.34 0.76 2.09
CA ASN A 93 -19.94 2.05 1.54
C ASN A 93 -20.07 2.04 0.00
N ARG A 94 -19.68 3.13 -0.67
CA ARG A 94 -19.83 3.25 -2.13
C ARG A 94 -19.01 2.22 -2.94
N PHE A 95 -18.10 1.51 -2.29
CA PHE A 95 -17.20 0.52 -2.86
C PHE A 95 -17.58 -0.93 -2.52
N GLY A 96 -18.64 -1.13 -1.72
CA GLY A 96 -19.19 -2.45 -1.41
C GLY A 96 -19.48 -2.67 0.07
N GLU A 97 -19.96 -3.87 0.38
CA GLU A 97 -20.14 -4.33 1.76
C GLU A 97 -18.80 -4.71 2.38
N PRO A 98 -18.61 -4.48 3.70
CA PRO A 98 -17.46 -5.02 4.41
C PRO A 98 -17.51 -6.56 4.36
N PRO A 99 -16.37 -7.26 4.47
CA PRO A 99 -16.36 -8.72 4.55
C PRO A 99 -17.31 -9.19 5.67
N SER A 100 -18.22 -10.11 5.36
CA SER A 100 -19.09 -10.74 6.36
C SER A 100 -18.20 -11.43 7.40
N ASP A 101 -18.46 -11.20 8.68
CA ASP A 101 -17.88 -12.03 9.73
C ASP A 101 -18.64 -13.36 9.65
N ASP A 102 -18.07 -14.39 9.02
CA ASP A 102 -18.66 -15.74 8.87
C ASP A 102 -18.98 -16.42 10.23
N ARG A 103 -18.81 -15.71 11.35
CA ARG A 103 -19.09 -16.13 12.72
C ARG A 103 -20.57 -16.08 13.11
N ASP A 104 -21.44 -15.53 12.26
CA ASP A 104 -22.89 -15.56 12.48
C ASP A 104 -23.61 -16.68 11.72
N GLU A 105 -22.90 -17.48 10.90
CA GLU A 105 -23.49 -18.60 10.13
C GLU A 105 -23.51 -19.95 10.89
N SER A 106 -23.25 -19.94 12.20
CA SER A 106 -23.35 -21.14 13.06
C SER A 106 -24.52 -21.12 14.04
N ALA A 107 -25.65 -20.51 13.69
CA ALA A 107 -26.91 -20.79 14.36
C ALA A 107 -27.69 -21.84 13.55
N PRO A 108 -27.67 -23.13 13.94
CA PRO A 108 -28.70 -24.07 13.48
C PRO A 108 -30.06 -23.48 13.80
N GLN A 109 -30.85 -23.23 12.76
CA GLN A 109 -32.27 -22.93 12.86
C GLN A 109 -32.90 -24.07 13.68
N GLY A 110 -33.53 -23.76 14.82
CA GLY A 110 -34.15 -24.76 15.71
C GLY A 110 -35.43 -25.37 15.12
N PRO A 111 -36.38 -25.82 15.96
CA PRO A 111 -36.36 -26.90 16.94
C PRO A 111 -36.96 -28.22 16.36
N ALA A 112 -36.79 -29.35 17.04
CA ALA A 112 -37.62 -30.55 16.85
C ALA A 112 -38.04 -31.12 18.20
#